data_AF-A0A2L0CWH6-F1
#
_entry.id   AF-A0A2L0CWH6-F1
#
_cell.length_a   1.000
_cell.length_b   1.000
_cell.length_c   1.000
_cell.angle_alpha   90.00
_cell.angle_beta   90.00
_cell.angle_gamma   90.00
#
_symmetry.space_group_name_H-M   'P 1'
#
loop_
_entity.id
_entity.type
_entity.pdbx_description
1 polymer ?
#
loop_
_entity_poly.entity_id
_entity_poly.type
_entity_poly.pdbx_seq_one_letter_code
_entity_poly.pdbx_strand_id
1 'polypeptide(L)'
;FKHPERPIVFLSACYFIVSVGYLIRVGAGHEAVACEGLTVRYSATGPSLCIFVFLLVYFFGMASSIWWIVLSFTWFLAAGLKWGNEAIAGYAQYFHLVAWSVPAFQTFAVLLSNAVDGDPVSGICYVGNLNMENLRTFVIVPLFIHLLLGTSFLLAGFVSLFRIRNVIKKQGGAGAGCKTDKLEKLMIRIGIFSVLYTVPATIVIGCHLYENAFHEDWLRSLACGCPNASVGNIKEKPLYSVLMLKYFMALAVGITSGVWIWRGK
;
A
#
# COMPACT_ATOMS: atom_id res chain seq x y z
N PHE A 1 -11.53 0.06 20.22
CA PHE A 1 -10.07 0.08 20.05
C PHE A 1 -9.54 1.43 20.52
N LYS A 2 -8.57 1.45 21.43
CA LYS A 2 -7.86 2.68 21.83
C LYS A 2 -6.53 2.75 21.06
N HIS A 3 -5.90 3.92 20.97
CA HIS A 3 -4.49 3.97 20.54
C HIS A 3 -3.68 3.05 21.47
N PRO A 4 -2.78 2.20 20.93
CA PRO A 4 -2.14 2.24 19.61
C PRO A 4 -2.75 1.33 18.52
N GLU A 5 -3.84 0.60 18.78
CA GLU A 5 -4.44 -0.35 17.81
C GLU A 5 -5.33 0.32 16.75
N ARG A 6 -5.76 1.55 17.02
CA ARG A 6 -6.71 2.31 16.19
C ARG A 6 -6.28 2.45 14.71
N PRO A 7 -5.00 2.70 14.36
CA PRO A 7 -4.55 2.72 12.96
C PRO A 7 -4.79 1.40 12.20
N ILE A 8 -4.72 0.24 12.87
CA ILE A 8 -4.92 -1.07 12.23
C ILE A 8 -6.37 -1.22 11.75
N VAL A 9 -7.33 -0.63 12.47
CA VAL A 9 -8.75 -0.63 12.09
C VAL A 9 -8.94 0.18 10.80
N PHE A 10 -8.35 1.38 10.71
CA PHE A 10 -8.43 2.21 9.51
C PHE A 10 -7.72 1.59 8.32
N LEU A 11 -6.55 0.97 8.54
CA LEU A 11 -5.84 0.20 7.52
C LEU A 11 -6.72 -0.93 6.98
N SER A 12 -7.38 -1.69 7.85
CA SER A 12 -8.29 -2.77 7.46
C SER A 12 -9.51 -2.25 6.69
N ALA A 13 -10.08 -1.12 7.11
CA ALA A 13 -11.17 -0.46 6.40
C ALA A 13 -10.76 0.01 5.00
N CYS A 14 -9.54 0.54 4.85
CA CYS A 14 -9.00 0.92 3.54
C CYS A 14 -8.90 -0.31 2.61
N TYR A 15 -8.31 -1.41 3.08
CA TYR A 15 -8.20 -2.63 2.26
C TYR A 15 -9.55 -3.27 1.93
N PHE A 16 -10.53 -3.18 2.83
CA PHE A 16 -11.90 -3.57 2.52
C PHE A 16 -12.44 -2.78 1.33
N ILE A 17 -12.30 -1.45 1.34
CA ILE A 17 -12.78 -0.60 0.25
C ILE A 17 -12.00 -0.82 -1.05
N VAL A 18 -10.68 -1.01 -0.97
CA VAL A 18 -9.86 -1.42 -2.13
C VAL A 18 -10.39 -2.73 -2.73
N SER A 19 -10.73 -3.70 -1.88
CA SER A 19 -11.27 -4.99 -2.32
C SER A 19 -12.62 -4.82 -3.02
N VAL A 20 -13.50 -3.93 -2.53
CA VAL A 20 -14.74 -3.56 -3.20
C VAL A 20 -14.45 -2.98 -4.60
N GLY A 21 -13.44 -2.11 -4.73
CA GLY A 21 -13.00 -1.57 -6.02
C GLY A 21 -12.65 -2.68 -7.04
N TYR A 22 -11.88 -3.69 -6.61
CA TYR A 22 -11.57 -4.86 -7.46
C TYR A 22 -12.78 -5.76 -7.76
N LEU A 23 -13.79 -5.79 -6.90
CA LEU A 23 -15.00 -6.60 -7.09
C LEU A 23 -16.02 -5.95 -8.03
N ILE A 24 -16.03 -4.62 -8.18
CA ILE A 24 -16.96 -3.93 -9.07
C ILE A 24 -16.89 -4.46 -10.51
N ARG A 25 -15.69 -4.76 -11.02
CA ARG A 25 -15.51 -5.33 -12.37
C ARG A 25 -16.22 -6.68 -12.53
N VAL A 26 -16.42 -7.44 -11.46
CA VAL A 26 -17.06 -8.76 -11.50
C VAL A 26 -18.56 -8.60 -11.74
N GLY A 27 -19.18 -7.58 -11.15
CA GLY A 27 -20.60 -7.29 -11.34
C GLY A 27 -20.89 -6.46 -12.59
N ALA A 28 -20.08 -5.44 -12.87
CA ALA A 28 -20.31 -4.51 -13.98
C ALA A 28 -19.68 -4.97 -15.31
N GLY A 29 -18.71 -5.89 -15.26
CA GLY A 29 -17.95 -6.34 -16.42
C GLY A 29 -16.67 -5.54 -16.65
N HIS A 30 -15.67 -6.21 -17.25
CA HIS A 30 -14.38 -5.60 -17.62
C HIS A 30 -14.55 -4.41 -18.57
N GLU A 31 -15.38 -4.58 -19.61
CA GLU A 31 -15.57 -3.58 -20.66
C GLU A 31 -16.18 -2.28 -20.13
N ALA A 32 -17.17 -2.39 -19.22
CA ALA A 32 -17.85 -1.22 -18.65
C ALA A 32 -16.93 -0.38 -17.74
N VAL A 33 -15.94 -1.01 -17.11
CA VAL A 33 -15.00 -0.34 -16.20
C VAL A 33 -13.79 0.21 -16.95
N ALA A 34 -13.09 -0.63 -17.72
CA ALA A 34 -11.74 -0.35 -18.19
C ALA A 34 -11.64 -0.07 -19.70
N CYS A 35 -12.71 -0.26 -20.48
CA CYS A 35 -12.68 -0.07 -21.93
C CYS A 35 -13.46 1.16 -22.40
N GLU A 36 -13.14 1.59 -23.62
CA GLU A 36 -13.88 2.52 -24.44
C GLU A 36 -14.06 1.87 -25.82
N GLY A 37 -15.23 1.28 -26.04
CA GLY A 37 -15.49 0.44 -27.21
C GLY A 37 -14.58 -0.79 -27.22
N LEU A 38 -13.84 -0.98 -28.32
CA LEU A 38 -12.92 -2.11 -28.50
C LEU A 38 -11.51 -1.86 -27.93
N THR A 39 -11.26 -0.68 -27.38
CA THR A 39 -9.94 -0.27 -26.87
C THR A 39 -9.97 -0.06 -25.37
N VAL A 40 -8.82 -0.27 -24.72
CA VAL A 40 -8.64 0.07 -23.30
C VAL A 40 -8.71 1.59 -23.15
N ARG A 41 -9.30 2.06 -22.06
CA ARG A 41 -9.45 3.48 -21.79
C ARG A 41 -8.09 4.13 -21.52
N TYR A 42 -7.65 5.03 -22.40
CA TYR A 42 -6.35 5.71 -22.27
C TYR A 42 -6.35 6.90 -21.31
N SER A 43 -7.50 7.55 -21.15
CA SER A 43 -7.69 8.66 -20.23
C SER A 43 -9.16 8.73 -19.85
N ALA A 44 -9.45 8.75 -18.54
CA ALA A 44 -10.79 8.91 -18.03
C ALA A 44 -11.05 10.37 -17.64
N THR A 45 -11.94 11.03 -18.37
CA THR A 45 -12.40 12.40 -18.07
C THR A 45 -13.83 12.40 -17.56
N GLY A 46 -14.09 13.14 -16.48
CA GLY A 46 -15.43 13.31 -15.91
C GLY A 46 -15.94 12.12 -15.09
N PRO A 47 -17.16 12.22 -14.52
CA PRO A 47 -17.73 11.16 -13.69
C PRO A 47 -17.99 9.88 -14.51
N SER A 48 -17.35 8.77 -14.13
CA SER A 48 -17.51 7.47 -14.77
C SER A 48 -17.28 6.34 -13.79
N LEU A 49 -17.73 5.12 -14.14
CA LEU A 49 -17.46 3.91 -13.36
C LEU A 49 -15.94 3.68 -13.21
N CYS A 50 -15.17 3.98 -14.25
CA CYS A 50 -13.71 3.96 -14.25
C CYS A 50 -13.12 4.86 -13.16
N ILE A 51 -13.52 6.14 -13.12
CA ILE A 51 -13.06 7.09 -12.08
C ILE A 51 -13.51 6.63 -10.70
N PHE A 52 -14.72 6.11 -10.55
CA PHE A 52 -15.20 5.59 -9.27
C PHE A 52 -14.32 4.43 -8.76
N VAL A 53 -14.02 3.45 -9.61
CA VAL A 53 -13.12 2.33 -9.27
C VAL A 53 -11.72 2.83 -8.94
N PHE A 54 -11.19 3.77 -9.74
CA PHE A 54 -9.91 4.42 -9.45
C PHE A 54 -9.90 5.06 -8.06
N LEU A 55 -10.94 5.81 -7.68
CA LEU A 55 -11.04 6.41 -6.36
C LEU A 55 -11.04 5.35 -5.25
N LEU A 56 -11.78 4.26 -5.40
CA LEU A 56 -11.80 3.19 -4.39
C LEU A 56 -10.45 2.49 -4.23
N VAL A 57 -9.71 2.27 -5.32
CA VAL A 57 -8.44 1.54 -5.29
C VAL A 57 -7.27 2.45 -4.93
N TYR A 58 -7.12 3.61 -5.59
CA TYR A 58 -5.98 4.50 -5.43
C TYR A 58 -6.04 5.31 -4.12
N PHE A 59 -7.14 6.01 -3.83
CA PHE A 59 -7.23 6.83 -2.62
C PHE A 59 -7.08 5.98 -1.36
N PHE A 60 -7.81 4.88 -1.26
CA PHE A 60 -7.73 4.00 -0.08
C PHE A 60 -6.44 3.19 -0.04
N GLY A 61 -5.86 2.84 -1.20
CA GLY A 61 -4.51 2.25 -1.27
C GLY A 61 -3.45 3.18 -0.67
N MET A 62 -3.44 4.45 -1.09
CA MET A 62 -2.53 5.47 -0.56
C MET A 62 -2.81 5.76 0.92
N ALA A 63 -4.08 5.88 1.31
CA ALA A 63 -4.47 6.06 2.71
C ALA A 63 -4.01 4.91 3.60
N SER A 64 -4.09 3.67 3.12
CA SER A 64 -3.59 2.50 3.86
C SER A 64 -2.08 2.60 4.13
N SER A 65 -1.31 3.11 3.17
CA SER A 65 0.13 3.33 3.31
C SER A 65 0.43 4.39 4.37
N ILE A 66 -0.33 5.50 4.38
CA ILE A 66 -0.17 6.52 5.42
C ILE A 66 -0.57 5.99 6.81
N TRP A 67 -1.65 5.21 6.90
CA TRP A 67 -2.05 4.58 8.16
C TRP A 67 -0.99 3.61 8.69
N TRP A 68 -0.26 2.92 7.81
CA TRP A 68 0.90 2.12 8.19
C TRP A 68 2.08 2.97 8.70
N ILE A 69 2.35 4.13 8.10
CA ILE A 69 3.36 5.08 8.63
C ILE A 69 2.94 5.57 10.02
N VAL A 70 1.67 5.95 10.20
CA VAL A 70 1.12 6.36 11.52
C VAL A 70 1.25 5.23 12.53
N LEU A 71 0.96 3.99 12.15
CA LEU A 71 1.16 2.82 13.02
C LEU A 71 2.63 2.67 13.43
N SER A 72 3.55 2.75 12.48
CA SER A 72 4.99 2.64 12.71
C SER A 72 5.51 3.78 13.60
N PHE A 73 5.04 5.00 13.37
CA PHE A 73 5.39 6.17 14.16
C PHE A 73 4.87 6.08 15.59
N THR A 74 3.58 5.76 15.77
CA THR A 74 2.99 5.60 17.12
C THR A 74 3.61 4.43 17.88
N TRP A 75 3.99 3.37 17.18
CA TRP A 75 4.77 2.27 17.75
C TRP A 75 6.15 2.75 18.22
N PHE A 76 6.87 3.53 17.41
CA PHE A 76 8.14 4.15 17.82
C PHE A 76 7.98 5.07 19.03
N LEU A 77 6.95 5.92 19.08
CA LEU A 77 6.69 6.79 20.24
C LEU A 77 6.46 5.98 21.52
N ALA A 78 5.67 4.91 21.43
CA ALA A 78 5.41 4.02 22.56
C ALA A 78 6.69 3.25 22.98
N ALA A 79 7.44 2.72 22.01
CA ALA A 79 8.58 1.83 22.23
C ALA A 79 9.87 2.55 22.62
N GLY A 80 10.19 3.63 21.91
CA GLY A 80 11.43 4.39 22.10
C GLY A 80 11.29 5.54 23.07
N LEU A 81 10.23 6.32 22.94
CA LEU A 81 10.01 7.52 23.79
C LEU A 81 9.15 7.23 25.02
N LYS A 82 8.66 5.99 25.19
CA LYS A 82 7.82 5.56 26.31
C LYS A 82 6.56 6.43 26.50
N TRP A 83 6.03 6.99 25.41
CA TRP A 83 4.81 7.78 25.48
C TRP A 83 3.63 6.93 25.95
N GLY A 84 2.84 7.47 26.89
CA GLY A 84 1.60 6.83 27.32
C GLY A 84 0.52 6.86 26.24
N ASN A 85 -0.42 5.92 26.30
CA ASN A 85 -1.52 5.84 25.34
C ASN A 85 -2.39 7.10 25.30
N GLU A 86 -2.53 7.80 26.43
CA GLU A 86 -3.27 9.06 26.54
C GLU A 86 -2.57 10.21 25.80
N ALA A 87 -1.23 10.29 25.91
CA ALA A 87 -0.44 11.28 25.19
C ALA A 87 -0.57 11.07 23.67
N ILE A 88 -0.47 9.83 23.19
CA ILE A 88 -0.65 9.50 21.76
C ILE A 88 -2.08 9.81 21.31
N ALA A 89 -3.09 9.50 22.14
CA ALA A 89 -4.49 9.78 21.82
C ALA A 89 -4.78 11.29 21.72
N GLY A 90 -4.06 12.14 22.46
CA GLY A 90 -4.14 13.59 22.36
C GLY A 90 -3.79 14.13 20.97
N TYR A 91 -2.94 13.44 20.21
CA TYR A 91 -2.54 13.82 18.85
C TYR A 91 -3.35 13.13 17.74
N ALA A 92 -4.40 12.36 18.09
CA ALA A 92 -5.16 11.58 17.12
C ALA A 92 -5.73 12.42 15.98
N GLN A 93 -6.18 13.65 16.25
CA GLN A 93 -6.72 14.56 15.23
C GLN A 93 -5.69 14.88 14.15
N TYR A 94 -4.44 15.12 14.51
CA TYR A 94 -3.35 15.37 13.55
C TYR A 94 -3.06 14.15 12.70
N PHE A 95 -3.03 12.95 13.30
CA PHE A 95 -2.84 11.72 12.54
C PHE A 95 -3.95 11.50 11.52
N HIS A 96 -5.20 11.76 11.90
CA HIS A 96 -6.35 11.68 11.00
C HIS A 96 -6.26 12.69 9.86
N LEU A 97 -5.92 13.94 10.16
CA LEU A 97 -5.78 14.99 9.16
C LEU A 97 -4.74 14.60 8.11
N VAL A 98 -3.53 14.21 8.54
CA VAL A 98 -2.47 13.78 7.62
C VAL A 98 -2.88 12.54 6.81
N ALA A 99 -3.45 11.53 7.48
CA ALA A 99 -3.80 10.26 6.84
C ALA A 99 -4.85 10.37 5.74
N TRP A 100 -5.75 11.36 5.81
CA TRP A 100 -6.77 11.58 4.79
C TRP A 100 -6.40 12.68 3.79
N SER A 101 -5.71 13.73 4.22
CA SER A 101 -5.33 14.82 3.34
C SER A 101 -4.25 14.42 2.34
N VAL A 102 -3.21 13.67 2.73
CA VAL A 102 -2.14 13.27 1.79
C VAL A 102 -2.67 12.46 0.59
N PRO A 103 -3.46 11.39 0.79
CA PRO A 103 -4.09 10.68 -0.32
C PRO A 103 -5.09 11.52 -1.12
N ALA A 104 -5.78 12.47 -0.47
CA ALA A 104 -6.69 13.38 -1.17
C ALA A 104 -5.93 14.28 -2.15
N PHE A 105 -4.82 14.88 -1.71
CA PHE A 105 -3.96 15.68 -2.58
C PHE A 105 -3.35 14.86 -3.71
N GLN A 106 -2.87 13.64 -3.42
CA GLN A 106 -2.34 12.72 -4.44
C GLN A 106 -3.41 12.37 -5.48
N THR A 107 -4.61 12.00 -5.04
CA THR A 107 -5.74 11.68 -5.91
C THR A 107 -6.13 12.88 -6.77
N PHE A 108 -6.21 14.07 -6.16
CA PHE A 108 -6.52 15.30 -6.89
C PHE A 108 -5.47 15.61 -7.96
N ALA A 109 -4.17 15.45 -7.66
CA ALA A 109 -3.10 15.65 -8.64
C ALA A 109 -3.23 14.69 -9.84
N VAL A 110 -3.53 13.40 -9.58
CA VAL A 110 -3.78 12.42 -10.65
C VAL A 110 -4.96 12.83 -11.54
N LEU A 111 -6.07 13.26 -10.94
CA LEU A 111 -7.25 13.70 -11.67
C LEU A 111 -6.98 14.95 -12.52
N LEU A 112 -6.23 15.93 -11.98
CA LEU A 112 -5.84 17.13 -12.74
C LEU A 112 -4.96 16.80 -13.95
N SER A 113 -4.11 15.77 -13.82
CA SER A 113 -3.25 15.31 -14.92
C SER A 113 -3.97 14.43 -15.95
N ASN A 114 -5.26 14.12 -15.76
CA ASN A 114 -6.01 13.14 -16.57
C ASN A 114 -5.26 11.82 -16.76
N ALA A 115 -4.53 11.38 -15.72
CA ALA A 115 -3.62 10.24 -15.78
C ALA A 115 -4.30 8.90 -15.45
N VAL A 116 -5.63 8.88 -15.29
CA VAL A 116 -6.38 7.67 -14.99
C VAL A 116 -6.65 6.90 -16.27
N ASP A 117 -6.15 5.67 -16.33
CA ASP A 117 -6.25 4.76 -17.46
C ASP A 117 -6.77 3.37 -17.03
N GLY A 118 -7.27 2.62 -18.00
CA GLY A 118 -7.74 1.25 -17.82
C GLY A 118 -6.56 0.27 -17.75
N ASP A 119 -6.65 -0.70 -16.84
CA ASP A 119 -5.73 -1.83 -16.78
C ASP A 119 -6.28 -3.00 -17.63
N PRO A 120 -5.60 -3.41 -18.72
CA PRO A 120 -6.05 -4.51 -19.57
C PRO A 120 -6.05 -5.88 -18.88
N VAL A 121 -5.24 -6.05 -17.83
CA VAL A 121 -5.08 -7.32 -17.13
C VAL A 121 -6.08 -7.43 -15.98
N SER A 122 -6.14 -6.41 -15.12
CA SER A 122 -7.06 -6.43 -13.99
C SER A 122 -8.44 -5.83 -14.29
N GLY A 123 -8.69 -5.22 -15.44
CA GLY A 123 -10.03 -4.73 -15.78
C GLY A 123 -10.61 -3.72 -14.79
N ILE A 124 -9.73 -2.95 -14.16
CA ILE A 124 -10.06 -1.82 -13.31
C ILE A 124 -9.38 -0.59 -13.89
N CYS A 125 -9.74 0.59 -13.40
CA CYS A 125 -9.00 1.79 -13.70
C CYS A 125 -8.02 2.13 -12.58
N TYR A 126 -6.82 2.51 -12.97
CA TYR A 126 -5.75 2.94 -12.09
C TYR A 126 -4.95 4.08 -12.76
N VAL A 127 -3.84 4.49 -12.18
CA VAL A 127 -2.94 5.48 -12.80
C VAL A 127 -1.66 4.81 -13.29
N GLY A 128 -1.25 5.15 -14.50
CA GLY A 128 0.03 4.73 -15.04
C GLY A 128 0.07 3.28 -15.52
N ASN A 129 -1.05 2.72 -15.98
CA ASN A 129 -1.05 1.41 -16.63
C ASN A 129 -0.45 1.47 -18.04
N LEU A 130 -0.68 2.58 -18.76
CA LEU A 130 -0.25 2.78 -20.14
C LEU A 130 0.87 3.82 -20.25
N ASN A 131 0.96 4.75 -19.29
CA ASN A 131 1.99 5.79 -19.27
C ASN A 131 2.93 5.60 -18.06
N MET A 132 4.19 5.23 -18.34
CA MET A 132 5.20 4.96 -17.31
C MET A 132 5.66 6.21 -16.56
N GLU A 133 5.55 7.41 -17.15
CA GLU A 133 5.84 8.66 -16.44
C GLU A 133 4.81 8.90 -15.31
N ASN A 134 3.53 8.64 -15.60
CA ASN A 134 2.46 8.70 -14.60
C ASN A 134 2.65 7.64 -13.52
N LEU A 135 3.02 6.41 -13.90
CA LEU A 135 3.33 5.33 -12.95
C LEU A 135 4.45 5.74 -11.99
N ARG A 136 5.54 6.28 -12.53
CA ARG A 136 6.69 6.72 -11.73
C ARG A 136 6.30 7.83 -10.76
N THR A 137 5.60 8.84 -11.25
CA THR A 137 5.31 10.08 -10.51
C THR A 137 4.24 9.86 -9.43
N PHE A 138 3.16 9.16 -9.77
CA PHE A 138 2.00 9.03 -8.88
C PHE A 138 1.98 7.74 -8.06
N VAL A 139 2.74 6.71 -8.44
CA VAL A 139 2.73 5.41 -7.73
C VAL A 139 4.09 5.12 -7.10
N ILE A 140 5.13 4.97 -7.93
CA ILE A 140 6.44 4.50 -7.45
C ILE A 140 7.07 5.48 -6.45
N VAL A 141 7.15 6.77 -6.80
CA VAL A 141 7.76 7.79 -5.93
C VAL A 141 7.02 7.90 -4.58
N PRO A 142 5.68 8.07 -4.54
CA PRO A 142 4.92 8.05 -3.29
C PRO A 142 5.12 6.80 -2.44
N LEU A 143 4.99 5.61 -3.04
CA LEU A 143 5.13 4.34 -2.32
C LEU A 143 6.54 4.18 -1.74
N PHE A 144 7.57 4.59 -2.49
CA PHE A 144 8.94 4.55 -2.03
C PHE A 144 9.18 5.51 -0.85
N ILE A 145 8.68 6.75 -0.93
CA ILE A 145 8.74 7.71 0.18
C ILE A 145 8.02 7.15 1.42
N HIS A 146 6.80 6.61 1.25
CA HIS A 146 6.05 6.01 2.33
C HIS A 146 6.83 4.87 2.99
N LEU A 147 7.37 3.95 2.20
CA LEU A 147 8.15 2.82 2.68
C LEU A 147 9.39 3.27 3.45
N LEU A 148 10.16 4.23 2.93
CA LEU A 148 11.34 4.77 3.61
C LEU A 148 10.97 5.41 4.96
N LEU A 149 9.92 6.23 5.00
CA LEU A 149 9.47 6.86 6.24
C LEU A 149 9.03 5.83 7.27
N GLY A 150 8.15 4.89 6.91
CA GLY A 150 7.68 3.88 7.87
C GLY A 150 8.78 2.92 8.33
N THR A 151 9.66 2.48 7.43
CA THR A 151 10.80 1.62 7.80
C THR A 151 11.79 2.34 8.72
N SER A 152 12.02 3.64 8.52
CA SER A 152 12.87 4.44 9.42
C SER A 152 12.33 4.46 10.86
N PHE A 153 11.02 4.64 11.04
CA PHE A 153 10.38 4.58 12.36
C PHE A 153 10.41 3.18 12.97
N LEU A 154 10.21 2.13 12.15
CA LEU A 154 10.33 0.75 12.63
C LEU A 154 11.76 0.44 13.10
N LEU A 155 12.78 0.82 12.33
CA LEU A 155 14.17 0.62 12.74
C LEU A 155 14.49 1.37 14.04
N ALA A 156 14.08 2.64 14.15
CA ALA A 156 14.26 3.42 15.36
C ALA A 156 13.58 2.80 16.60
N GLY A 157 12.36 2.26 16.43
CA GLY A 157 11.64 1.59 17.50
C GLY A 157 12.27 0.25 17.89
N PHE A 158 12.75 -0.56 16.93
CA PHE A 158 13.47 -1.80 17.22
C PHE A 158 14.76 -1.53 17.99
N VAL A 159 15.58 -0.59 17.52
CA VAL A 159 16.82 -0.18 18.21
C VAL A 159 16.54 0.25 19.64
N SER A 160 15.47 1.02 19.85
CA SER A 160 15.10 1.49 21.19
C SER A 160 14.65 0.35 22.11
N LEU A 161 13.85 -0.60 21.61
CA LEU A 161 13.43 -1.78 22.37
C LEU A 161 14.61 -2.66 22.77
N PHE A 162 15.54 -2.92 21.83
CA PHE A 162 16.73 -3.72 22.12
C PHE A 162 17.64 -3.04 23.15
N ARG A 163 17.79 -1.71 23.09
CA ARG A 163 18.56 -0.95 24.08
C ARG A 163 17.96 -1.09 25.49
N ILE A 164 16.65 -0.93 25.62
CA ILE A 164 15.94 -1.06 26.90
C ILE A 164 16.06 -2.49 27.44
N ARG A 165 15.81 -3.51 26.62
CA ARG A 165 15.90 -4.92 27.05
C ARG A 165 17.31 -5.32 27.48
N ASN A 166 18.34 -4.83 26.78
CA ASN A 166 19.74 -5.09 27.16
C ASN A 166 20.11 -4.46 28.51
N VAL A 167 19.59 -3.26 28.84
CA VAL A 167 19.83 -2.61 30.14
C VAL A 167 19.09 -3.34 31.27
N ILE A 168 17.82 -3.72 31.06
CA ILE A 168 17.01 -4.44 32.06
C ILE A 168 17.61 -5.82 32.37
N LYS A 169 18.08 -6.54 31.34
CA LYS A 169 18.73 -7.84 31.52
C LYS A 169 20.03 -7.74 32.33
N LYS A 170 20.73 -6.61 32.27
CA LYS A 170 21.94 -6.34 33.05
C LYS A 170 21.66 -5.94 34.51
N GLN A 171 20.46 -5.45 34.83
CA GLN A 171 20.11 -4.95 36.18
C GLN A 171 19.39 -5.98 37.07
N GLY A 172 19.30 -7.25 36.69
CA GLY A 172 18.84 -8.30 37.61
C GLY A 172 17.37 -8.18 38.04
N GLY A 173 16.47 -7.95 37.08
CA GLY A 173 15.10 -8.52 37.04
C GLY A 173 14.18 -8.48 38.27
N ALA A 174 14.36 -7.59 39.25
CA ALA A 174 13.49 -7.53 40.43
C ALA A 174 12.60 -6.28 40.41
N GLY A 175 11.29 -6.46 40.24
CA GLY A 175 10.31 -5.57 40.90
C GLY A 175 9.17 -4.92 40.10
N ALA A 176 9.05 -5.07 38.78
CA ALA A 176 7.91 -4.50 38.02
C ALA A 176 7.65 -5.31 36.74
N GLY A 177 6.47 -5.82 36.39
CA GLY A 177 5.12 -5.70 36.92
C GLY A 177 4.18 -6.40 35.94
N CYS A 178 3.10 -7.03 36.43
CA CYS A 178 2.16 -7.76 35.58
C CYS A 178 1.46 -6.88 34.51
N LYS A 179 1.40 -5.55 34.72
CA LYS A 179 0.84 -4.58 33.76
C LYS A 179 1.80 -4.21 32.61
N THR A 180 3.12 -4.19 32.85
CA THR A 180 4.11 -3.84 31.83
C THR A 180 4.33 -4.99 30.84
N ASP A 181 4.23 -6.24 31.28
CA ASP A 181 4.34 -7.43 30.41
C ASP A 181 3.20 -7.48 29.36
N LYS A 182 1.98 -7.09 29.72
CA LYS A 182 0.86 -7.00 28.77
C LYS A 182 1.09 -5.92 27.70
N LEU A 183 1.60 -4.76 28.10
CA LEU A 183 1.90 -3.67 27.18
C LEU A 183 3.07 -4.02 26.25
N GLU A 184 4.13 -4.65 26.78
CA GLU A 184 5.26 -5.13 25.99
C GLU A 184 4.82 -6.18 24.96
N LYS A 185 4.00 -7.17 25.37
CA LYS A 185 3.43 -8.17 24.46
C LYS A 185 2.62 -7.51 23.34
N LEU A 186 1.77 -6.53 23.67
CA LEU A 186 1.00 -5.79 22.67
C LEU A 186 1.91 -5.06 21.68
N MET A 187 2.96 -4.40 22.17
CA MET A 187 3.90 -3.65 21.34
C MET A 187 4.75 -4.54 20.44
N ILE A 188 5.24 -5.69 20.93
CA ILE A 188 5.94 -6.68 20.11
C ILE A 188 5.03 -7.17 19.00
N ARG A 189 3.78 -7.47 19.34
CA ARG A 189 2.76 -7.88 18.37
C ARG A 189 2.66 -6.81 17.26
N ILE A 190 2.42 -5.55 17.62
CA ILE A 190 2.22 -4.44 16.65
C ILE A 190 3.47 -4.26 15.77
N GLY A 191 4.66 -4.43 16.34
CA GLY A 191 5.92 -4.42 15.60
C GLY A 191 5.99 -5.52 14.55
N ILE A 192 5.64 -6.76 14.90
CA ILE A 192 5.57 -7.89 13.96
C ILE A 192 4.60 -7.60 12.82
N PHE A 193 3.40 -7.10 13.14
CA PHE A 193 2.41 -6.74 12.12
C PHE A 193 2.94 -5.67 11.17
N SER A 194 3.64 -4.66 11.69
CA SER A 194 4.21 -3.58 10.88
C SER A 194 5.36 -4.04 9.98
N VAL A 195 6.16 -5.02 10.43
CA VAL A 195 7.19 -5.69 9.59
C VAL A 195 6.55 -6.60 8.54
N LEU A 196 5.46 -7.30 8.87
CA LEU A 196 4.75 -8.11 7.87
C LEU A 196 4.15 -7.26 6.75
N TYR A 197 3.81 -5.99 7.01
CA TYR A 197 3.37 -5.05 5.97
C TYR A 197 4.50 -4.65 4.99
N THR A 198 5.75 -4.53 5.45
CA THR A 198 6.85 -4.08 4.58
C THR A 198 7.16 -5.06 3.46
N VAL A 199 6.94 -6.37 3.69
CA VAL A 199 7.21 -7.42 2.70
C VAL A 199 6.29 -7.28 1.47
N PRO A 200 4.95 -7.27 1.57
CA PRO A 200 4.10 -7.01 0.41
C PRO A 200 4.35 -5.65 -0.24
N ALA A 201 4.58 -4.59 0.55
CA ALA A 201 4.82 -3.25 0.01
C ALA A 201 6.09 -3.18 -0.86
N THR A 202 7.19 -3.80 -0.40
CA THR A 202 8.45 -3.88 -1.17
C THR A 202 8.28 -4.70 -2.43
N ILE A 203 7.55 -5.83 -2.37
CA ILE A 203 7.27 -6.65 -3.56
C ILE A 203 6.44 -5.88 -4.58
N VAL A 204 5.39 -5.17 -4.15
CA VAL A 204 4.56 -4.33 -5.05
C VAL A 204 5.40 -3.24 -5.73
N ILE A 205 6.28 -2.55 -5.00
CA ILE A 205 7.21 -1.58 -5.59
C ILE A 205 8.14 -2.26 -6.59
N GLY A 206 8.67 -3.45 -6.27
CA GLY A 206 9.48 -4.26 -7.19
C GLY A 206 8.75 -4.63 -8.48
N CYS A 207 7.47 -5.03 -8.38
CA CYS A 207 6.62 -5.30 -9.54
C CYS A 207 6.42 -4.04 -10.40
N HIS A 208 6.18 -2.87 -9.79
CA HIS A 208 6.05 -1.62 -10.53
C HIS A 208 7.36 -1.16 -11.18
N LEU A 209 8.51 -1.38 -10.53
CA LEU A 209 9.82 -1.10 -11.12
C LEU A 209 10.10 -2.02 -12.30
N TYR A 210 9.72 -3.30 -12.19
CA TYR A 210 9.79 -4.25 -13.30
C TYR A 210 8.91 -3.80 -14.48
N GLU A 211 7.65 -3.43 -14.23
CA GLU A 211 6.77 -2.87 -15.26
C GLU A 211 7.41 -1.63 -15.89
N ASN A 212 7.82 -0.64 -15.09
CA ASN A 212 8.44 0.59 -15.57
C ASN A 212 9.71 0.38 -16.41
N ALA A 213 10.52 -0.65 -16.11
CA ALA A 213 11.77 -0.92 -16.81
C ALA A 213 11.57 -1.59 -18.18
N PHE A 214 10.59 -2.49 -18.30
CA PHE A 214 10.43 -3.37 -19.46
C PHE A 214 9.17 -3.08 -20.30
N HIS A 215 8.30 -2.16 -19.86
CA HIS A 215 7.04 -1.84 -20.55
C HIS A 215 7.24 -1.44 -22.02
N GLU A 216 8.21 -0.58 -22.30
CA GLU A 216 8.51 -0.11 -23.66
C GLU A 216 8.95 -1.24 -24.60
N ASP A 217 9.75 -2.18 -24.11
CA ASP A 217 10.24 -3.31 -24.90
C ASP A 217 9.10 -4.26 -25.25
N TRP A 218 8.16 -4.50 -24.31
CA TRP A 218 6.95 -5.28 -24.58
C TRP A 218 6.05 -4.59 -25.60
N LEU A 219 5.83 -3.28 -25.48
CA LEU A 219 5.01 -2.53 -26.43
C LEU A 219 5.61 -2.55 -27.84
N ARG A 220 6.93 -2.36 -27.96
CA ARG A 220 7.64 -2.43 -29.25
C ARG A 220 7.52 -3.81 -29.89
N SER A 221 7.66 -4.88 -29.11
CA SER A 221 7.56 -6.26 -29.60
C SER A 221 6.14 -6.61 -30.07
N LEU A 222 5.11 -6.01 -29.46
CA LEU A 222 3.71 -6.17 -29.83
C LEU A 222 3.32 -5.33 -31.05
N ALA A 223 3.84 -4.10 -31.16
CA ALA A 223 3.51 -3.18 -32.25
C ALA A 223 4.19 -3.53 -33.59
N CYS A 224 5.38 -4.12 -33.56
CA CYS A 224 6.15 -4.49 -34.77
C CYS A 224 5.71 -5.85 -35.34
N GLY A 225 4.50 -5.91 -35.89
CA GLY A 225 3.93 -7.08 -36.56
C GLY A 225 4.04 -7.06 -38.10
N CYS A 226 5.10 -6.51 -38.68
CA CYS A 226 5.22 -6.42 -40.15
C CYS A 226 5.42 -7.82 -40.78
N PRO A 227 4.63 -8.19 -41.83
CA PRO A 227 4.65 -9.55 -42.42
C PRO A 227 5.98 -10.01 -43.02
N ASN A 228 6.90 -9.08 -43.32
CA ASN A 228 8.16 -9.37 -44.02
C ASN A 228 9.42 -9.30 -43.14
N ALA A 229 9.28 -9.16 -41.82
CA ALA A 229 10.42 -9.26 -40.91
C ALA A 229 10.70 -10.74 -40.58
N SER A 230 11.31 -11.45 -41.53
CA SER A 230 11.86 -12.80 -41.35
C SER A 230 13.13 -12.76 -40.50
N VAL A 231 13.02 -12.32 -39.25
CA VAL A 231 14.10 -12.39 -38.27
C VAL A 231 13.47 -12.84 -36.96
N GLY A 232 13.98 -13.94 -36.40
CA GLY A 232 13.52 -14.56 -35.16
C GLY A 232 13.73 -13.67 -33.94
N ASN A 233 13.01 -12.55 -33.87
CA ASN A 233 12.95 -11.70 -32.70
C ASN A 233 12.11 -12.41 -31.65
N ILE A 234 12.78 -12.82 -30.57
CA ILE A 234 12.13 -13.27 -29.34
C ILE A 234 11.14 -12.17 -28.94
N LYS A 235 9.84 -12.48 -29.01
CA LYS A 235 8.81 -11.54 -28.57
C LYS A 235 8.92 -11.42 -27.05
N GLU A 236 9.57 -10.36 -26.59
CA GLU A 236 9.61 -10.03 -25.17
C GLU A 236 8.20 -9.72 -24.70
N LYS A 237 7.72 -10.52 -23.74
CA LYS A 237 6.38 -10.43 -23.17
C LYS A 237 6.51 -10.25 -21.66
N PRO A 238 5.53 -9.58 -21.03
CA PRO A 238 5.52 -9.50 -19.59
C PRO A 238 5.40 -10.89 -18.96
N LEU A 239 6.17 -11.12 -17.90
CA LEU A 239 6.03 -12.30 -17.07
C LEU A 239 4.69 -12.23 -16.33
N TYR A 240 3.75 -13.07 -16.75
CA TYR A 240 2.41 -13.13 -16.16
C TYR A 240 2.43 -13.34 -14.64
N SER A 241 3.39 -14.12 -14.15
CA SER A 241 3.58 -14.36 -12.71
C SER A 241 3.88 -13.07 -11.94
N VAL A 242 4.70 -12.17 -12.48
CA VAL A 242 5.05 -10.88 -11.84
C VAL A 242 3.83 -9.95 -11.81
N LEU A 243 3.05 -9.92 -12.90
CA LEU A 243 1.81 -9.15 -12.97
C LEU A 243 0.79 -9.64 -11.92
N MET A 244 0.59 -10.95 -11.82
CA MET A 244 -0.33 -11.52 -10.82
C MET A 244 0.17 -11.31 -9.38
N LEU A 245 1.49 -11.38 -9.17
CA LEU A 245 2.11 -11.13 -7.88
C LEU A 245 1.83 -9.71 -7.37
N LYS A 246 1.83 -8.71 -8.25
CA LYS A 246 1.46 -7.32 -7.92
C LYS A 246 0.10 -7.24 -7.23
N TYR A 247 -0.95 -7.76 -7.88
CA TYR A 247 -2.31 -7.68 -7.34
C TYR A 247 -2.48 -8.53 -6.08
N PHE A 248 -1.86 -9.72 -6.05
CA PHE A 248 -1.89 -10.57 -4.87
C PHE A 248 -1.26 -9.88 -3.66
N MET A 249 -0.05 -9.34 -3.80
CA MET A 249 0.65 -8.66 -2.71
C MET A 249 -0.02 -7.35 -2.32
N ALA A 250 -0.61 -6.62 -3.26
CA ALA A 250 -1.41 -5.44 -2.97
C ALA A 250 -2.61 -5.75 -2.05
N LEU A 251 -3.23 -6.92 -2.18
CA LEU A 251 -4.38 -7.34 -1.36
C LEU A 251 -3.99 -8.16 -0.11
N ALA A 252 -2.82 -8.80 -0.11
CA ALA A 252 -2.37 -9.70 0.95
C ALA A 252 -2.35 -9.02 2.34
N VAL A 253 -2.00 -7.73 2.39
CA VAL A 253 -1.99 -6.97 3.63
C VAL A 253 -3.37 -6.93 4.30
N GLY A 254 -4.44 -6.78 3.52
CA GLY A 254 -5.82 -6.76 4.05
C GLY A 254 -6.20 -8.08 4.74
N ILE A 255 -5.69 -9.21 4.24
CA ILE A 255 -5.90 -10.52 4.86
C ILE A 255 -5.20 -10.58 6.22
N THR A 256 -3.94 -10.13 6.28
CA THR A 256 -3.17 -10.13 7.54
C THR A 256 -3.79 -9.23 8.60
N SER A 257 -4.36 -8.09 8.20
CA SER A 257 -5.03 -7.16 9.12
C SER A 257 -6.37 -7.69 9.61
N GLY A 258 -7.11 -8.44 8.78
CA GLY A 258 -8.31 -9.17 9.20
C GLY A 258 -8.01 -10.23 10.26
N VAL A 259 -7.00 -11.08 10.01
CA VAL A 259 -6.55 -12.12 10.96
C VAL A 259 -6.09 -11.51 12.29
N TRP A 260 -5.45 -10.34 12.22
CA TRP A 260 -5.02 -9.60 13.41
C TRP A 260 -6.18 -9.24 14.34
N ILE A 261 -7.27 -8.72 13.78
CA ILE A 261 -8.47 -8.29 14.51
C ILE A 261 -9.24 -9.50 15.05
N TRP A 262 -9.18 -10.66 14.37
CA TRP A 262 -9.94 -11.86 14.72
C TRP A 262 -9.42 -12.61 15.95
N ARG A 263 -8.35 -12.15 16.62
CA ARG A 263 -7.98 -12.75 17.91
C ARG A 263 -9.04 -12.42 18.96
N GLY A 264 -9.72 -13.46 19.43
CA GLY A 264 -10.71 -13.41 20.52
C GLY A 264 -10.15 -12.69 21.75
N LYS A 265 -11.03 -11.94 22.41
CA LYS A 265 -10.75 -11.29 23.70
C LYS A 265 -10.31 -12.30 24.76
#